data_AF-A0A497RSA7-F1
#
_entry.id   AF-A0A497RSA7-F1
#
_cell.length_a   1.000
_cell.length_b   1.000
_cell.length_c   1.000
_cell.angle_alpha   90.00
_cell.angle_beta   90.00
_cell.angle_gamma   90.00
#
_symmetry.space_group_name_H-M   'P 1'
#
loop_
_entity.id
_entity.type
_entity.pdbx_description
1 polymer ?
#
loop_
_entity_poly.entity_id
_entity_poly.type
_entity_poly.pdbx_seq_one_letter_code
_entity_poly.pdbx_strand_id
1 'polypeptide(L)'
;MNGTTLFTLEGIDLSFMAQSALEFVVTALILVLLFIAGYVLGYFVSRILRRILLIERIQVTLVKFGATTTSMWKSIVEFSTQYTTWLIVFFVLTLAEEKVPITVTFFNEFIVPLTVFIALVIIGLLIGGFLGKLTKDTLITIGLEDGLAKYKIADTLGGVPVSSILSTIVKWYVFLLFVSQAVEKLLSETAILTETMKSLMSYVPNAILGLLVLLVSLVIADFAANRIRVRRVSFGELFAIAVEVVIIFFGVVLALPRLFNIDDPEVFQTSLGVMTQSFQILIVGIAVGLAIAIGLGLKDSIAKVGGKLREGTGQG
;
A
#
# COMPACT_ATOMS: atom_id res chain seq x y z
N MET A 1 -60.30 54.80 -20.81
CA MET A 1 -60.42 55.92 -19.85
C MET A 1 -61.07 55.36 -18.60
N ASN A 2 -60.57 55.51 -17.38
CA ASN A 2 -59.29 55.93 -16.81
C ASN A 2 -59.41 55.67 -15.29
N GLY A 3 -58.30 55.42 -14.61
CA GLY A 3 -58.21 55.60 -13.16
C GLY A 3 -58.00 54.31 -12.37
N THR A 4 -56.81 53.70 -12.38
CA THR A 4 -55.79 53.93 -11.33
C THR A 4 -56.38 54.18 -9.93
N THR A 5 -56.54 53.12 -9.17
CA THR A 5 -56.45 53.14 -7.71
C THR A 5 -55.31 52.19 -7.34
N LEU A 6 -54.10 52.74 -7.35
CA LEU A 6 -53.28 52.92 -6.16
C LEU A 6 -52.83 51.56 -5.58
N PHE A 7 -51.68 51.11 -6.09
CA PHE A 7 -50.76 50.24 -5.34
C PHE A 7 -50.49 50.91 -3.99
N THR A 8 -51.24 50.51 -2.96
CA THR A 8 -50.93 50.86 -1.58
C THR A 8 -49.66 50.12 -1.18
N LEU A 9 -48.56 50.86 -1.13
CA LEU A 9 -47.33 50.50 -0.41
C LEU A 9 -47.59 50.55 1.11
N GLU A 10 -48.53 49.74 1.59
CA GLU A 10 -48.95 49.72 3.00
C GLU A 10 -49.14 48.25 3.39
N GLY A 11 -48.09 47.61 3.89
CA GLY A 11 -48.16 46.17 4.16
C GLY A 11 -46.88 45.51 4.67
N ILE A 12 -45.92 46.27 5.20
CA ILE A 12 -44.88 45.67 6.03
C ILE A 12 -45.45 45.60 7.44
N ASP A 13 -45.88 44.41 7.84
CA ASP A 13 -46.30 44.15 9.22
C ASP A 13 -45.07 44.31 10.14
N LEU A 14 -45.00 45.43 10.86
CA LEU A 14 -43.91 45.71 11.79
C LEU A 14 -43.78 44.62 12.86
N SER A 15 -44.87 43.93 13.20
CA SER A 15 -44.84 42.83 14.18
C SER A 15 -44.12 41.61 13.62
N PHE A 16 -44.33 41.29 12.33
CA PHE A 16 -43.62 40.23 11.63
C PHE A 16 -42.12 40.53 11.54
N MET A 17 -41.74 41.75 11.15
CA MET A 17 -40.34 42.18 11.09
C MET A 17 -39.65 42.12 12.47
N ALA A 18 -40.33 42.57 13.53
CA ALA A 18 -39.80 42.51 14.89
C ALA A 18 -39.62 41.07 15.38
N GLN A 19 -40.56 40.17 15.06
CA GLN A 19 -40.48 38.76 15.43
C GLN A 19 -39.34 38.05 14.69
N SER A 20 -39.19 38.24 13.38
CA SER A 20 -38.09 37.68 12.61
C SER A 20 -36.72 38.20 13.07
N ALA A 21 -36.62 39.49 13.40
CA ALA A 21 -35.39 40.06 13.94
C ALA A 21 -35.02 39.44 15.30
N LEU A 22 -36.02 39.23 16.18
CA LEU A 22 -35.81 38.60 17.48
C LEU A 22 -35.36 37.14 17.34
N GLU A 23 -35.99 36.36 16.45
CA GLU A 23 -35.59 34.97 16.18
C GLU A 23 -34.15 34.88 15.65
N PHE A 24 -33.74 35.81 14.79
CA PHE A 24 -32.36 35.89 14.29
C PHE A 24 -31.37 36.20 15.42
N VAL A 25 -31.69 37.17 16.29
CA VAL A 25 -30.85 37.53 17.44
C VAL A 25 -30.73 36.34 18.41
N VAL A 26 -31.83 35.68 18.74
CA VAL A 26 -31.82 34.51 19.63
C VAL A 26 -30.98 33.37 19.03
N THR A 27 -31.13 33.10 17.74
CA THR A 27 -30.34 32.08 17.04
C THR A 27 -28.85 32.42 17.05
N ALA A 28 -28.50 33.69 16.77
CA ALA A 28 -27.12 34.15 16.82
C ALA A 28 -26.51 34.00 18.22
N LEU A 29 -27.26 34.34 19.27
CA LEU A 29 -26.82 34.16 20.67
C LEU A 29 -26.58 32.69 21.01
N ILE A 30 -27.49 31.79 20.58
CA ILE A 30 -27.34 30.34 20.78
C ILE A 30 -26.08 29.83 20.07
N LEU A 31 -25.84 30.23 18.82
CA LEU A 31 -24.65 29.81 18.05
C LEU A 31 -23.35 30.30 18.71
N VAL A 32 -23.33 31.54 19.21
CA VAL A 32 -22.16 32.07 19.93
C VAL A 32 -21.92 31.29 21.22
N LEU A 33 -22.97 30.98 21.98
CA LEU A 33 -22.88 30.17 23.20
C LEU A 33 -22.33 28.77 22.90
N LEU A 34 -22.86 28.11 21.87
CA LEU A 34 -22.42 26.77 21.44
C LEU A 34 -20.99 26.80 20.91
N PHE A 35 -20.60 27.84 20.18
CA PHE A 35 -19.22 28.01 19.71
C PHE A 35 -18.24 28.12 20.89
N ILE A 36 -18.55 28.96 21.89
CA ILE A 36 -17.73 29.12 23.09
C ILE A 36 -17.68 27.79 23.87
N ALA A 37 -18.83 27.15 24.08
CA ALA A 37 -18.91 25.86 24.78
C ALA A 37 -18.07 24.79 24.05
N GLY A 38 -18.21 24.69 22.73
CA GLY A 38 -17.46 23.77 21.89
C GLY A 38 -15.96 24.05 21.91
N TYR A 39 -15.54 25.31 21.91
CA TYR A 39 -14.13 25.67 21.97
C TYR A 39 -13.51 25.31 23.33
N VAL A 40 -14.21 25.60 24.42
CA VAL A 40 -13.79 25.23 25.78
C VAL A 40 -13.68 23.70 25.91
N LEU A 41 -14.70 22.96 25.49
CA LEU A 41 -14.68 21.49 25.49
C LEU A 41 -13.56 20.93 24.61
N GLY A 42 -13.42 21.44 23.39
CA GLY A 42 -12.39 21.03 22.44
C GLY A 42 -10.98 21.25 23.00
N TYR A 43 -10.76 22.37 23.70
CA TYR A 43 -9.50 22.65 24.38
C TYR A 43 -9.17 21.64 25.49
N PHE A 44 -10.16 21.22 26.28
CA PHE A 44 -9.97 20.18 27.29
C PHE A 44 -9.63 18.82 26.65
N VAL A 45 -10.40 18.42 25.64
CA VAL A 45 -10.18 17.15 24.93
C VAL A 45 -8.81 17.13 24.24
N SER A 46 -8.45 18.21 23.54
CA SER A 46 -7.19 18.30 22.82
C SER A 46 -5.98 18.28 23.76
N ARG A 47 -6.10 18.87 24.96
CA ARG A 47 -5.08 18.77 26.00
C ARG A 47 -4.88 17.33 26.49
N ILE A 48 -5.96 16.56 26.64
CA ILE A 48 -5.88 15.13 27.00
C ILE A 48 -5.24 14.35 25.85
N LEU A 49 -5.71 14.55 24.63
CA LEU A 49 -5.17 13.90 23.43
C LEU A 49 -3.67 14.14 23.28
N ARG A 50 -3.22 15.40 23.44
CA ARG A 50 -1.81 15.77 23.38
C ARG A 50 -0.98 15.03 24.44
N ARG A 51 -1.49 14.89 25.67
CA ARG A 51 -0.79 14.14 26.72
C ARG A 51 -0.64 12.66 26.36
N ILE A 52 -1.69 12.06 25.78
CA ILE A 52 -1.67 10.65 25.38
C ILE A 52 -0.70 10.43 24.20
N LEU A 53 -0.74 11.30 23.18
CA LEU A 53 0.09 11.13 21.99
C LEU A 53 1.57 11.49 22.21
N LEU A 54 1.89 12.38 23.16
CA LEU A 54 3.26 12.73 23.54
C LEU A 54 3.88 11.81 24.60
N ILE A 55 3.26 10.66 24.89
CA ILE A 55 3.90 9.66 25.74
C ILE A 55 5.21 9.23 25.06
N GLU A 56 6.33 9.38 25.78
CA GLU A 56 7.68 9.08 25.28
C GLU A 56 7.76 7.68 24.67
N ARG A 57 7.13 6.68 25.30
CA ARG A 57 7.05 5.31 24.79
C ARG A 57 6.49 5.25 23.35
N ILE A 58 5.45 6.02 23.03
CA ILE A 58 4.83 6.01 21.70
C ILE A 58 5.80 6.61 20.69
N GLN A 59 6.35 7.79 20.99
CA GLN A 59 7.30 8.47 20.12
C GLN A 59 8.54 7.60 19.87
N VAL A 60 9.15 7.06 20.93
CA VAL A 60 10.34 6.20 20.82
C VAL A 60 10.01 4.95 20.00
N THR A 61 8.85 4.35 20.20
CA THR A 61 8.42 3.16 19.43
C THR A 61 8.27 3.48 17.95
N LEU A 62 7.50 4.53 17.61
CA LEU A 62 7.25 4.92 16.21
C LEU A 62 8.53 5.33 15.48
N VAL A 63 9.42 6.06 16.16
CA VAL A 63 10.72 6.46 15.60
C VAL A 63 11.66 5.26 15.45
N LYS A 64 11.74 4.38 16.46
CA LYS A 64 12.54 3.15 16.41
C LYS A 64 12.12 2.26 15.24
N PHE A 65 10.82 2.15 14.98
CA PHE A 65 10.26 1.37 13.89
C PHE A 65 10.33 2.07 12.52
N GLY A 66 10.87 3.29 12.44
CA GLY A 66 10.98 4.03 11.18
C GLY A 66 9.64 4.52 10.62
N ALA A 67 8.57 4.45 11.42
CA ALA A 67 7.23 4.92 11.04
C ALA A 67 7.20 6.44 10.85
N THR A 68 7.92 7.19 11.70
CA THR A 68 8.02 8.66 11.63
C THR A 68 9.38 9.15 12.09
N THR A 69 9.68 10.42 11.83
CA THR A 69 10.76 11.15 12.52
C THR A 69 10.20 11.86 13.76
N THR A 70 11.05 12.22 14.72
CA THR A 70 10.65 13.01 15.90
C THR A 70 9.90 14.29 15.51
N SER A 71 10.40 14.99 14.48
CA SER A 71 9.75 16.21 13.98
C SER A 71 8.37 15.90 13.38
N MET A 72 8.28 14.87 12.54
CA MET A 72 7.04 14.49 11.89
C MET A 72 5.98 14.02 12.90
N TRP A 73 6.38 13.23 13.91
CA TRP A 73 5.48 12.84 14.99
C TRP A 73 4.93 14.04 15.73
N LYS A 74 5.80 14.99 16.12
CA LYS A 74 5.37 16.23 16.77
C LYS A 74 4.37 17.01 15.91
N SER A 75 4.62 17.13 14.61
CA SER A 75 3.68 17.76 13.67
C SER A 75 2.35 17.03 13.58
N ILE A 76 2.34 15.70 13.52
CA ILE A 76 1.10 14.89 13.53
C ILE A 76 0.32 15.16 14.82
N VAL A 77 0.99 15.15 15.98
CA VAL A 77 0.33 15.39 17.26
C VAL A 77 -0.24 16.81 17.35
N GLU A 78 0.51 17.83 16.92
CA GLU A 78 0.05 19.21 16.90
C GLU A 78 -1.16 19.38 15.97
N PHE A 79 -1.08 18.83 14.76
CA PHE A 79 -2.18 18.83 13.82
C PHE A 79 -3.42 18.12 14.37
N SER A 80 -3.28 16.89 14.90
CA SER A 80 -4.40 16.15 15.49
C SER A 80 -5.03 16.88 16.68
N THR A 81 -4.22 17.50 17.54
CA THR A 81 -4.69 18.30 18.68
C THR A 81 -5.53 19.50 18.22
N GLN A 82 -5.03 20.25 17.23
CA GLN A 82 -5.73 21.40 16.67
C GLN A 82 -7.01 20.97 15.95
N TYR A 83 -6.92 19.92 15.13
CA TYR A 83 -8.05 19.37 14.39
C TYR A 83 -9.18 18.90 15.32
N THR A 84 -8.86 18.16 16.38
CA THR A 84 -9.85 17.71 17.38
C THR A 84 -10.57 18.87 18.05
N THR A 85 -9.89 20.00 18.29
CA THR A 85 -10.54 21.18 18.87
C THR A 85 -11.63 21.71 17.94
N TRP A 86 -11.31 21.88 16.65
CA TRP A 86 -12.27 22.34 15.65
C TRP A 86 -13.38 21.32 15.39
N LEU A 87 -13.06 20.02 15.38
CA LEU A 87 -14.04 18.95 15.25
C LEU A 87 -15.09 19.02 16.36
N ILE A 88 -14.68 19.21 17.61
CA ILE A 88 -15.59 19.35 18.75
C ILE A 88 -16.45 20.63 18.64
N VAL A 89 -15.87 21.74 18.18
CA VAL A 89 -16.63 22.97 17.91
C VAL A 89 -17.73 22.72 16.88
N PHE A 90 -17.39 22.14 15.73
CA PHE A 90 -18.38 21.85 14.68
C PHE A 90 -19.43 20.85 15.16
N PHE A 91 -19.04 19.83 15.93
CA PHE A 91 -19.97 18.89 16.53
C PHE A 91 -20.95 19.56 17.50
N VAL A 92 -20.47 20.45 18.37
CA VAL A 92 -21.34 21.16 19.33
C VAL A 92 -22.29 22.11 18.60
N LEU A 93 -21.87 22.70 17.48
CA LEU A 93 -22.74 23.53 16.65
C LEU A 93 -23.90 22.75 16.02
N THR A 94 -23.76 21.43 15.80
CA THR A 94 -24.86 20.61 15.28
C THR A 94 -26.02 20.48 16.28
N LEU A 95 -25.81 20.79 17.57
CA LEU A 95 -26.88 20.81 18.57
C LEU A 95 -27.92 21.92 18.31
N ALA A 96 -27.59 22.91 17.47
CA ALA A 96 -28.53 23.93 17.01
C ALA A 96 -29.32 23.49 15.75
N GLU A 97 -29.44 22.19 15.47
CA GLU A 97 -30.07 21.67 14.25
C GLU A 97 -31.49 22.21 14.01
N GLU A 98 -32.27 22.41 15.08
CA GLU A 98 -33.62 22.96 15.01
C GLU A 98 -33.64 24.36 14.38
N LYS A 99 -32.59 25.16 14.62
CA LYS A 99 -32.48 26.54 14.13
C LYS A 99 -31.63 26.64 12.86
N VAL A 100 -30.65 25.76 12.70
CA VAL A 100 -29.65 25.83 11.61
C VAL A 100 -29.34 24.43 11.05
N PRO A 101 -30.22 23.86 10.20
CA PRO A 101 -30.04 22.51 9.67
C PRO A 101 -28.74 22.31 8.87
N ILE A 102 -28.25 23.36 8.21
CA ILE A 102 -27.01 23.32 7.43
C ILE A 102 -25.78 22.92 8.26
N THR A 103 -25.79 23.12 9.58
CA THR A 103 -24.70 22.65 10.46
C THR A 103 -24.57 21.14 10.48
N VAL A 104 -25.70 20.42 10.57
CA VAL A 104 -25.75 18.95 10.57
C VAL A 104 -25.34 18.41 9.21
N THR A 105 -25.90 18.96 8.13
CA THR A 105 -25.55 18.56 6.76
C THR A 105 -24.06 18.74 6.49
N PHE A 106 -23.51 19.91 6.80
CA PHE A 106 -22.07 20.18 6.63
C PHE A 106 -21.20 19.25 7.48
N PHE A 107 -21.61 18.99 8.73
CA PHE A 107 -20.86 18.09 9.60
C PHE A 107 -20.83 16.65 9.04
N ASN A 108 -21.98 16.12 8.63
CA ASN A 108 -22.10 14.75 8.16
C ASN A 108 -21.51 14.53 6.77
N GLU A 109 -21.70 15.48 5.85
CA GLU A 109 -21.27 15.33 4.46
C GLU A 109 -19.82 15.74 4.23
N PHE A 110 -19.25 16.59 5.09
CA PHE A 110 -17.89 17.09 4.90
C PHE A 110 -16.97 16.78 6.08
N ILE A 111 -17.34 17.16 7.31
CA ILE A 111 -16.44 17.02 8.47
C ILE A 111 -16.17 15.56 8.81
N VAL A 112 -17.19 14.69 8.78
CA VAL A 112 -17.03 13.26 9.05
C VAL A 112 -16.14 12.58 7.99
N PRO A 113 -16.41 12.68 6.67
CA PRO A 113 -15.51 12.17 5.63
C PRO A 113 -14.08 12.72 5.72
N LEU A 114 -13.93 14.02 6.02
CA LEU A 114 -12.63 14.65 6.21
C LEU A 114 -11.87 14.06 7.41
N THR A 115 -12.58 13.74 8.50
CA THR A 115 -11.99 13.08 9.68
C THR A 115 -11.43 11.71 9.30
N VAL A 116 -12.21 10.93 8.55
CA VAL A 116 -11.80 9.60 8.06
C VAL A 116 -10.61 9.73 7.11
N PHE A 117 -10.64 10.69 6.19
CA PHE A 117 -9.54 10.97 5.26
C PHE A 117 -8.24 11.23 6.01
N ILE A 118 -8.27 12.18 6.96
CA ILE A 118 -7.12 12.55 7.78
C ILE A 118 -6.58 11.35 8.57
N ALA A 119 -7.46 10.58 9.20
CA ALA A 119 -7.08 9.42 9.99
C ALA A 119 -6.36 8.37 9.11
N LEU A 120 -6.91 8.07 7.94
CA LEU A 120 -6.32 7.12 6.99
C LEU A 120 -4.96 7.60 6.47
N VAL A 121 -4.82 8.89 6.14
CA VAL A 121 -3.53 9.47 5.72
C VAL A 121 -2.47 9.32 6.81
N ILE A 122 -2.81 9.63 8.07
CA ILE A 122 -1.89 9.47 9.20
C ILE A 122 -1.50 7.99 9.35
N ILE A 123 -2.47 7.09 9.35
CA ILE A 123 -2.24 5.64 9.47
C ILE A 123 -1.34 5.14 8.31
N GLY A 124 -1.59 5.59 7.09
CA GLY A 124 -0.79 5.24 5.92
C GLY A 124 0.66 5.67 6.03
N LEU A 125 0.93 6.85 6.58
CA LEU A 125 2.30 7.31 6.85
C LEU A 125 3.00 6.41 7.87
N LEU A 126 2.30 6.05 8.95
CA LEU A 126 2.85 5.20 10.02
C LEU A 126 3.15 3.79 9.51
N ILE A 127 2.15 3.14 8.90
CA ILE A 127 2.26 1.76 8.41
C ILE A 127 3.24 1.69 7.23
N GLY A 128 3.21 2.67 6.32
CA GLY A 128 4.16 2.74 5.22
C GLY A 128 5.60 2.87 5.70
N GLY A 129 5.86 3.73 6.69
CA GLY A 129 7.20 3.85 7.27
C GLY A 129 7.67 2.55 7.94
N PHE A 130 6.79 1.89 8.70
CA PHE A 130 7.08 0.60 9.33
C PHE A 130 7.37 -0.51 8.31
N LEU A 131 6.49 -0.71 7.33
CA LEU A 131 6.65 -1.74 6.29
C LEU A 131 7.84 -1.47 5.37
N GLY A 132 8.15 -0.19 5.09
CA GLY A 132 9.37 0.17 4.37
C GLY A 132 10.62 -0.30 5.11
N LYS A 133 10.71 -0.03 6.42
CA LYS A 133 11.84 -0.48 7.24
C LYS A 133 11.92 -2.01 7.30
N LEU A 134 10.79 -2.68 7.56
CA LEU A 134 10.74 -4.15 7.61
C LEU A 134 11.21 -4.79 6.29
N THR A 135 10.76 -4.22 5.17
CA THR A 135 11.20 -4.64 3.83
C THR A 135 12.71 -4.46 3.69
N LYS A 136 13.26 -3.29 4.06
CA LYS A 136 14.71 -3.04 3.99
C LYS A 136 15.51 -4.08 4.77
N ASP A 137 15.14 -4.32 6.02
CA ASP A 137 15.83 -5.24 6.91
C ASP A 137 15.75 -6.69 6.37
N THR A 138 14.61 -7.08 5.80
CA THR A 138 14.43 -8.38 5.15
C THR A 138 15.31 -8.52 3.91
N LEU A 139 15.36 -7.50 3.05
CA LEU A 139 16.14 -7.51 1.81
C LEU A 139 17.65 -7.58 2.07
N ILE A 140 18.13 -6.90 3.12
CA ILE A 140 19.52 -6.99 3.56
C ILE A 140 19.80 -8.41 4.11
N THR A 141 18.88 -8.98 4.88
CA THR A 141 19.04 -10.31 5.49
C THR A 141 19.14 -11.43 4.44
N ILE A 142 18.42 -11.32 3.32
CA ILE A 142 18.50 -12.30 2.22
C ILE A 142 19.74 -12.14 1.34
N GLY A 143 20.59 -11.13 1.59
CA GLY A 143 21.79 -10.87 0.80
C GLY A 143 21.48 -10.37 -0.63
N LEU A 144 20.40 -9.59 -0.79
CA LEU A 144 20.02 -9.05 -2.10
C LEU A 144 21.17 -8.26 -2.74
N GLU A 145 21.85 -7.45 -1.94
CA GLU A 145 23.02 -6.67 -2.36
C GLU A 145 24.14 -7.56 -2.89
N ASP A 146 24.45 -8.66 -2.21
CA ASP A 146 25.54 -9.57 -2.58
C ASP A 146 25.24 -10.26 -3.92
N GLY A 147 23.98 -10.68 -4.14
CA GLY A 147 23.54 -11.25 -5.41
C GLY A 147 23.61 -10.26 -6.58
N LEU A 148 23.32 -8.98 -6.32
CA LEU A 148 23.33 -7.94 -7.36
C LEU A 148 24.71 -7.29 -7.56
N ALA A 149 25.62 -7.42 -6.60
CA ALA A 149 26.99 -6.90 -6.67
C ALA A 149 27.75 -7.49 -7.87
N LYS A 150 27.50 -8.76 -8.21
CA LYS A 150 28.06 -9.43 -9.39
C LYS A 150 27.78 -8.69 -10.70
N TYR A 151 26.67 -7.96 -10.75
CA TYR A 151 26.19 -7.24 -11.94
C TYR A 151 26.45 -5.73 -11.89
N LYS A 152 27.13 -5.22 -10.85
CA LYS A 152 27.41 -3.78 -10.64
C LYS A 152 26.18 -2.87 -10.74
N ILE A 153 25.01 -3.38 -10.35
CA ILE A 153 23.72 -2.66 -10.45
C ILE A 153 23.68 -1.46 -9.50
N ALA A 154 24.36 -1.52 -8.35
CA ALA A 154 24.44 -0.37 -7.44
C ALA A 154 25.18 0.82 -8.08
N ASP A 155 26.23 0.56 -8.87
CA ASP A 155 27.02 1.62 -9.53
C ASP A 155 26.20 2.34 -10.60
N THR A 156 25.32 1.63 -11.31
CA THR A 156 24.41 2.23 -12.30
C THR A 156 23.28 3.03 -11.67
N LEU A 157 22.95 2.75 -10.41
CA LEU A 157 21.93 3.46 -9.62
C LEU A 157 22.52 4.57 -8.73
N GLY A 158 23.72 5.07 -9.08
CA GLY A 158 24.36 6.18 -8.37
C GLY A 158 24.88 5.81 -6.97
N GLY A 159 25.20 4.54 -6.73
CA GLY A 159 25.70 4.05 -5.45
C GLY A 159 24.61 3.80 -4.40
N VAL A 160 23.33 3.91 -4.77
CA VAL A 160 22.22 3.63 -3.85
C VAL A 160 21.95 2.12 -3.81
N PRO A 161 21.92 1.49 -2.62
CA PRO A 161 21.62 0.07 -2.51
C PRO A 161 20.18 -0.23 -2.94
N VAL A 162 20.00 -1.32 -3.67
CA VAL A 162 18.71 -1.72 -4.25
C VAL A 162 17.65 -1.97 -3.16
N SER A 163 18.03 -2.51 -1.99
CA SER A 163 17.11 -2.61 -0.84
C SER A 163 16.55 -1.27 -0.39
N SER A 164 17.34 -0.19 -0.47
CA SER A 164 16.87 1.14 -0.08
C SER A 164 15.86 1.69 -1.08
N ILE A 165 16.07 1.46 -2.37
CA ILE A 165 15.11 1.86 -3.42
C ILE A 165 13.80 1.08 -3.23
N LEU A 166 13.88 -0.25 -3.13
CA LEU A 166 12.71 -1.11 -2.95
C LEU A 166 11.95 -0.80 -1.66
N SER A 167 12.65 -0.59 -0.55
CA SER A 167 12.01 -0.19 0.71
C SER A 167 11.28 1.15 0.62
N THR A 168 11.83 2.10 -0.16
CA THR A 168 11.20 3.40 -0.40
C THR A 168 9.95 3.26 -1.26
N ILE A 169 10.00 2.42 -2.30
CA ILE A 169 8.83 2.09 -3.14
C ILE A 169 7.73 1.47 -2.28
N VAL A 170 8.05 0.47 -1.44
CA VAL A 170 7.07 -0.17 -0.56
C VAL A 170 6.46 0.84 0.42
N LYS A 171 7.28 1.70 1.03
CA LYS A 171 6.78 2.75 1.93
C LYS A 171 5.74 3.65 1.25
N TRP A 172 6.08 4.16 0.06
CA TRP A 172 5.20 5.06 -0.67
C TRP A 172 3.97 4.35 -1.24
N TYR A 173 4.12 3.09 -1.67
CA TYR A 173 3.00 2.29 -2.11
C TYR A 173 1.98 2.10 -1.00
N VAL A 174 2.42 1.66 0.18
CA VAL A 174 1.54 1.48 1.34
C VAL A 174 0.88 2.81 1.71
N PHE A 175 1.62 3.92 1.70
CA PHE A 175 1.03 5.24 1.90
C PHE A 175 -0.07 5.55 0.86
N LEU A 176 0.20 5.31 -0.42
CA LEU A 176 -0.78 5.50 -1.50
C LEU A 176 -2.01 4.60 -1.35
N LEU A 177 -1.86 3.37 -0.84
CA LEU A 177 -3.00 2.50 -0.54
C LEU A 177 -3.98 3.18 0.41
N PHE A 178 -3.47 3.71 1.52
CA PHE A 178 -4.29 4.40 2.51
C PHE A 178 -4.85 5.72 1.98
N VAL A 179 -4.07 6.48 1.20
CA VAL A 179 -4.54 7.71 0.56
C VAL A 179 -5.66 7.44 -0.43
N SER A 180 -5.59 6.36 -1.21
CA SER A 180 -6.68 5.97 -2.12
C SER A 180 -7.98 5.69 -1.37
N GLN A 181 -7.91 4.89 -0.30
CA GLN A 181 -9.08 4.64 0.56
C GLN A 181 -9.59 5.94 1.21
N ALA A 182 -8.68 6.85 1.56
CA ALA A 182 -9.04 8.16 2.12
C ALA A 182 -9.81 9.01 1.10
N VAL A 183 -9.29 9.11 -0.12
CA VAL A 183 -9.89 9.84 -1.24
C VAL A 183 -11.27 9.29 -1.57
N GLU A 184 -11.44 7.97 -1.61
CA GLU A 184 -12.72 7.33 -1.87
C GLU A 184 -13.79 7.75 -0.85
N LYS A 185 -13.41 7.89 0.42
CA LYS A 185 -14.32 8.35 1.47
C LYS A 185 -14.70 9.82 1.37
N LEU A 186 -13.84 10.67 0.80
CA LEU A 186 -14.07 12.12 0.72
C LEU A 186 -14.71 12.57 -0.60
N LEU A 187 -14.28 12.01 -1.73
CA LEU A 187 -14.60 12.52 -3.08
C LEU A 187 -15.60 11.64 -3.85
N SER A 188 -16.18 10.62 -3.20
CA SER A 188 -17.04 9.60 -3.80
C SER A 188 -16.34 8.70 -4.84
N GLU A 189 -16.89 7.51 -5.06
CA GLU A 189 -16.27 6.47 -5.90
C GLU A 189 -16.16 6.85 -7.39
N THR A 190 -17.01 7.76 -7.87
CA THR A 190 -17.12 8.15 -9.29
C THR A 190 -16.13 9.23 -9.71
N ALA A 191 -15.31 9.74 -8.79
CA ALA A 191 -14.29 10.71 -9.15
C ALA A 191 -13.18 10.05 -9.97
N ILE A 192 -12.77 10.70 -11.07
CA ILE A 192 -11.65 10.27 -11.94
C ILE A 192 -10.37 10.00 -11.14
N LEU A 193 -10.17 10.75 -10.05
CA LEU A 193 -9.04 10.56 -9.15
C LEU A 193 -9.08 9.19 -8.45
N THR A 194 -10.25 8.71 -8.04
CA THR A 194 -10.44 7.40 -7.40
C THR A 194 -10.14 6.27 -8.37
N GLU A 195 -10.60 6.35 -9.63
CA GLU A 195 -10.31 5.35 -10.66
C GLU A 195 -8.81 5.29 -10.99
N THR A 196 -8.17 6.45 -11.14
CA THR A 196 -6.72 6.54 -11.38
C THR A 196 -5.93 5.93 -10.22
N MET A 197 -6.33 6.21 -8.97
CA MET A 197 -5.69 5.61 -7.79
C MET A 197 -5.85 4.09 -7.76
N LYS A 198 -7.04 3.55 -8.11
CA LYS A 198 -7.28 2.10 -8.19
C LYS A 198 -6.35 1.42 -9.21
N SER A 199 -6.16 2.02 -10.38
CA SER A 199 -5.20 1.53 -11.39
C SER A 199 -3.75 1.57 -10.89
N LEU A 200 -3.33 2.64 -10.20
CA LEU A 200 -2.00 2.70 -9.59
C LEU A 200 -1.80 1.65 -8.49
N MET A 201 -2.85 1.28 -7.77
CA MET A 201 -2.78 0.30 -6.69
C MET A 201 -2.56 -1.14 -7.17
N SER A 202 -2.99 -1.49 -8.39
CA SER A 202 -2.78 -2.82 -8.98
C SER A 202 -1.36 -3.02 -9.51
N TYR A 203 -0.65 -1.93 -9.81
CA TYR A 203 0.72 -1.98 -10.34
C TYR A 203 1.72 -2.63 -9.39
N VAL A 204 1.69 -2.28 -8.09
CA VAL A 204 2.75 -2.71 -7.16
C VAL A 204 2.68 -4.19 -6.77
N PRO A 205 1.52 -4.81 -6.50
CA PRO A 205 1.44 -6.25 -6.28
C PRO A 205 2.03 -7.02 -7.46
N ASN A 206 1.70 -6.60 -8.68
CA ASN A 206 2.23 -7.18 -9.90
C ASN A 206 3.75 -6.94 -10.03
N ALA A 207 4.24 -5.75 -9.70
CA ALA A 207 5.67 -5.48 -9.69
C ALA A 207 6.44 -6.35 -8.66
N ILE A 208 5.87 -6.57 -7.46
CA ILE A 208 6.45 -7.46 -6.44
C ILE A 208 6.50 -8.90 -6.96
N LEU A 209 5.42 -9.39 -7.59
CA LEU A 209 5.40 -10.73 -8.18
C LEU A 209 6.44 -10.88 -9.29
N GLY A 210 6.59 -9.88 -10.15
CA GLY A 210 7.63 -9.84 -11.17
C GLY A 210 9.03 -9.90 -10.58
N LEU A 211 9.29 -9.09 -9.55
CA LEU A 211 10.58 -9.07 -8.85
C LEU A 211 10.88 -10.42 -8.18
N LEU A 212 9.91 -11.04 -7.51
CA LEU A 212 10.08 -12.36 -6.89
C LEU A 212 10.48 -13.41 -7.92
N VAL A 213 9.88 -13.38 -9.11
CA VAL A 213 10.22 -14.29 -10.21
C VAL A 213 11.65 -14.06 -10.70
N LEU A 214 12.10 -12.81 -10.80
CA LEU A 214 13.50 -12.51 -11.10
C LEU A 214 14.43 -13.10 -10.04
N LEU A 215 14.17 -12.86 -8.76
CA LEU A 215 15.02 -13.34 -7.67
C LEU A 215 15.12 -14.87 -7.68
N VAL A 216 13.99 -15.56 -7.81
CA VAL A 216 13.96 -17.02 -7.89
C VAL A 216 14.75 -17.53 -9.11
N SER A 217 14.62 -16.87 -10.27
CA SER A 217 15.38 -17.25 -11.46
C SER A 217 16.89 -17.07 -11.29
N LEU A 218 17.34 -16.00 -10.63
CA LEU A 218 18.76 -15.75 -10.35
C LEU A 218 19.34 -16.83 -9.42
N VAL A 219 18.61 -17.19 -8.36
CA VAL A 219 19.02 -18.26 -7.44
C VAL A 219 19.11 -19.61 -8.15
N ILE A 220 18.11 -19.95 -8.99
CA ILE A 220 18.12 -21.19 -9.76
C ILE A 220 19.27 -21.19 -10.79
N ALA A 221 19.50 -20.06 -11.46
CA ALA A 221 20.57 -19.91 -12.44
C ALA A 221 21.95 -20.15 -11.80
N ASP A 222 22.22 -19.49 -10.67
CA ASP A 222 23.49 -19.64 -9.97
C ASP A 222 23.67 -21.06 -9.41
N PHE A 223 22.61 -21.63 -8.82
CA PHE A 223 22.65 -23.02 -8.35
C PHE A 223 22.96 -24.00 -9.49
N ALA A 224 22.27 -23.87 -10.62
CA ALA A 224 22.49 -24.73 -11.78
C ALA A 224 23.91 -24.58 -12.36
N ALA A 225 24.36 -23.34 -12.54
CA ALA A 225 25.70 -23.04 -13.06
C ALA A 225 26.80 -23.60 -12.16
N ASN A 226 26.71 -23.39 -10.84
CA ASN A 226 27.69 -23.88 -9.88
C ASN A 226 27.76 -25.41 -9.84
N ARG A 227 26.63 -26.12 -10.00
CA ARG A 227 26.63 -27.59 -10.10
C ARG A 227 27.34 -28.10 -11.36
N ILE A 228 27.30 -27.36 -12.45
CA ILE A 228 28.00 -27.70 -13.69
C ILE A 228 29.50 -27.41 -13.54
N ARG A 229 29.88 -26.24 -12.98
CA ARG A 229 31.30 -25.86 -12.77
C ARG A 229 32.08 -26.87 -11.93
N VAL A 230 31.44 -27.49 -10.93
CA VAL A 230 32.09 -28.47 -10.04
C VAL A 230 32.44 -29.78 -10.76
N ARG A 231 31.83 -30.08 -11.91
CA ARG A 231 32.16 -31.28 -12.70
C ARG A 231 33.38 -31.00 -13.58
N ARG A 232 34.46 -31.78 -13.40
CA ARG A 232 35.69 -31.72 -14.21
C ARG A 232 35.48 -32.27 -15.63
N VAL A 233 34.70 -31.57 -16.45
CA VAL A 233 34.53 -31.83 -17.88
C VAL A 233 35.21 -30.72 -18.68
N SER A 234 35.92 -31.09 -19.75
CA SER A 234 36.33 -30.16 -20.80
C SER A 234 35.06 -29.44 -21.28
N PHE A 235 35.02 -28.10 -21.23
CA PHE A 235 33.86 -27.23 -21.49
C PHE A 235 32.85 -27.00 -20.36
N GLY A 236 33.11 -27.46 -19.12
CA GLY A 236 32.21 -27.23 -17.98
C GLY A 236 31.90 -25.74 -17.72
N GLU A 237 32.88 -24.85 -17.87
CA GLU A 237 32.69 -23.40 -17.66
C GLU A 237 31.77 -22.77 -18.71
N LEU A 238 31.96 -23.11 -19.98
CA LEU A 238 31.15 -22.57 -21.08
C LEU A 238 29.69 -23.00 -20.96
N PHE A 239 29.46 -24.27 -20.61
CA PHE A 239 28.13 -24.81 -20.35
C PHE A 239 27.48 -24.19 -19.12
N ALA A 240 28.23 -23.96 -18.05
CA ALA A 240 27.72 -23.31 -16.85
C ALA A 240 27.22 -21.89 -17.17
N ILE A 241 28.01 -21.11 -17.90
CA ILE A 241 27.62 -19.75 -18.32
C ILE A 241 26.39 -19.80 -19.23
N ALA A 242 26.35 -20.71 -20.20
CA ALA A 242 25.20 -20.83 -21.11
C ALA A 242 23.91 -21.15 -20.34
N VAL A 243 23.95 -22.07 -19.39
CA VAL A 243 22.80 -22.42 -18.53
C VAL A 243 22.40 -21.24 -17.64
N GLU A 244 23.37 -20.55 -17.03
CA GLU A 244 23.13 -19.35 -16.21
C GLU A 244 22.37 -18.29 -17.02
N VAL A 245 22.87 -17.94 -18.21
CA VAL A 245 22.27 -16.93 -19.09
C VAL A 245 20.88 -17.33 -19.57
N VAL A 246 20.68 -18.59 -19.93
CA VAL A 246 19.37 -19.09 -20.40
C VAL A 246 18.32 -19.01 -19.29
N ILE A 247 18.67 -19.42 -18.06
CA ILE A 247 17.73 -19.36 -16.93
C ILE A 247 17.40 -17.90 -16.58
N ILE A 248 18.39 -17.00 -16.56
CA ILE A 248 18.18 -15.57 -16.31
C ILE A 248 17.30 -14.95 -17.40
N PHE A 249 17.57 -15.24 -18.68
CA PHE A 249 16.76 -14.77 -19.80
C PHE A 249 15.29 -15.16 -19.64
N PHE A 250 15.01 -16.42 -19.32
CA PHE A 250 13.64 -16.87 -19.07
C PHE A 250 13.03 -16.22 -17.82
N GLY A 251 13.81 -16.06 -16.75
CA GLY A 251 13.39 -15.32 -15.57
C GLY A 251 12.91 -13.90 -15.89
N VAL A 252 13.69 -13.18 -16.71
CA VAL A 252 13.34 -11.83 -17.19
C VAL A 252 12.08 -11.83 -18.02
N VAL A 253 11.94 -12.77 -18.97
CA VAL A 253 10.73 -12.89 -19.80
C VAL A 253 9.48 -13.16 -18.96
N LEU A 254 9.57 -13.98 -17.90
CA LEU A 254 8.46 -14.27 -17.00
C LEU A 254 8.14 -13.13 -16.02
N ALA A 255 9.12 -12.30 -15.70
CA ALA A 255 8.97 -11.18 -14.78
C ALA A 255 8.46 -9.91 -15.46
N LEU A 256 8.86 -9.66 -16.71
CA LEU A 256 8.57 -8.44 -17.47
C LEU A 256 7.07 -8.08 -17.47
N PRO A 257 6.15 -8.99 -17.86
CA PRO A 257 4.73 -8.66 -17.95
C PRO A 257 4.15 -8.19 -16.61
N ARG A 258 4.61 -8.79 -15.51
CA ARG A 258 4.19 -8.46 -14.15
C ARG A 258 4.78 -7.13 -13.69
N LEU A 259 6.04 -6.83 -14.03
CA LEU A 259 6.67 -5.56 -13.70
C LEU A 259 6.01 -4.37 -14.38
N PHE A 260 5.49 -4.54 -15.59
CA PHE A 260 4.85 -3.46 -16.34
C PHE A 260 3.33 -3.43 -16.18
N ASN A 261 2.75 -4.32 -15.37
CA ASN A 261 1.31 -4.40 -15.14
C ASN A 261 0.53 -4.48 -16.47
N ILE A 262 1.07 -5.25 -17.42
CA ILE A 262 0.45 -5.48 -18.73
C ILE A 262 -0.64 -6.53 -18.50
N ASP A 263 -1.72 -6.09 -17.88
CA ASP A 263 -2.91 -6.88 -17.58
C ASP A 263 -3.96 -6.79 -18.70
N ASP A 264 -3.67 -6.08 -19.80
CA ASP A 264 -4.51 -6.11 -20.99
C ASP A 264 -4.65 -7.56 -21.46
N PRO A 265 -5.85 -8.16 -21.38
CA PRO A 265 -6.06 -9.55 -21.75
C PRO A 265 -5.65 -9.80 -23.19
N GLU A 266 -5.70 -8.78 -24.05
CA GLU A 266 -5.29 -8.85 -25.45
C GLU A 266 -3.76 -8.82 -25.62
N VAL A 267 -3.02 -7.90 -25.00
CA VAL A 267 -1.54 -7.87 -25.15
C VAL A 267 -0.88 -9.04 -24.41
N PHE A 268 -1.42 -9.37 -23.24
CA PHE A 268 -1.00 -10.55 -22.50
C PHE A 268 -1.33 -11.81 -23.29
N GLN A 269 -2.56 -12.06 -23.75
CA GLN A 269 -2.83 -13.32 -24.48
C GLN A 269 -2.20 -13.41 -25.86
N THR A 270 -2.00 -12.30 -26.58
CA THR A 270 -1.62 -12.34 -28.00
C THR A 270 -0.11 -12.34 -28.23
N SER A 271 0.70 -11.81 -27.31
CA SER A 271 2.16 -11.69 -27.52
C SER A 271 3.03 -12.29 -26.42
N LEU A 272 2.68 -12.12 -25.14
CA LEU A 272 3.51 -12.58 -24.02
C LEU A 272 2.95 -13.82 -23.30
N GLY A 273 1.65 -14.04 -23.36
CA GLY A 273 0.89 -15.10 -22.69
C GLY A 273 0.95 -16.41 -23.46
N VAL A 274 0.97 -16.36 -24.80
CA VAL A 274 1.35 -17.54 -25.61
C VAL A 274 2.77 -17.97 -25.27
N MET A 275 3.71 -17.02 -25.12
CA MET A 275 5.07 -17.31 -24.67
C MET A 275 5.05 -17.93 -23.27
N THR A 276 4.43 -17.26 -22.29
CA THR A 276 4.42 -17.66 -20.87
C THR A 276 3.74 -19.02 -20.67
N GLN A 277 2.61 -19.30 -21.34
CA GLN A 277 1.92 -20.59 -21.29
C GLN A 277 2.73 -21.69 -22.00
N SER A 278 3.27 -21.41 -23.19
CA SER A 278 4.14 -22.37 -23.88
C SER A 278 5.38 -22.71 -23.05
N PHE A 279 5.91 -21.73 -22.30
CA PHE A 279 7.04 -21.95 -21.40
C PHE A 279 6.66 -22.67 -20.10
N GLN A 280 5.49 -22.41 -19.53
CA GLN A 280 4.99 -23.22 -18.41
C GLN A 280 4.83 -24.68 -18.83
N ILE A 281 4.31 -24.93 -20.03
CA ILE A 281 4.20 -26.28 -20.59
C ILE A 281 5.59 -26.90 -20.81
N LEU A 282 6.57 -26.15 -21.32
CA LEU A 282 7.95 -26.63 -21.46
C LEU A 282 8.61 -26.94 -20.11
N ILE A 283 8.47 -26.07 -19.10
CA ILE A 283 9.05 -26.28 -17.77
C ILE A 283 8.39 -27.48 -17.09
N VAL A 284 7.06 -27.60 -17.18
CA VAL A 284 6.33 -28.78 -16.69
C VAL A 284 6.77 -30.03 -17.43
N GLY A 285 6.96 -29.97 -18.76
CA GLY A 285 7.46 -31.06 -19.57
C GLY A 285 8.87 -31.50 -19.17
N ILE A 286 9.79 -30.55 -18.95
CA ILE A 286 11.16 -30.81 -18.49
C ILE A 286 11.14 -31.37 -17.07
N ALA A 287 10.34 -30.81 -16.17
CA ALA A 287 10.20 -31.28 -14.79
C ALA A 287 9.66 -32.71 -14.73
N VAL A 288 8.64 -33.03 -15.53
CA VAL A 288 8.09 -34.39 -15.66
C VAL A 288 9.13 -35.33 -16.28
N GLY A 289 9.83 -34.91 -17.33
CA GLY A 289 10.89 -35.70 -17.96
C GLY A 289 12.03 -36.03 -17.00
N LEU A 290 12.50 -35.05 -16.22
CA LEU A 290 13.50 -35.24 -15.18
C LEU A 290 13.00 -36.13 -14.04
N ALA A 291 11.76 -35.94 -13.59
CA ALA A 291 11.15 -36.78 -12.57
C ALA A 291 11.09 -38.24 -13.00
N ILE A 292 10.73 -38.50 -14.26
CA ILE A 292 10.71 -39.86 -14.85
C ILE A 292 12.14 -40.42 -14.98
N ALA A 293 13.09 -39.63 -15.49
CA ALA A 293 14.47 -40.06 -15.67
C ALA A 293 15.14 -40.42 -14.33
N ILE A 294 14.91 -39.61 -13.29
CA ILE A 294 15.38 -39.89 -11.93
C ILE A 294 14.68 -41.11 -11.36
N GLY A 295 13.34 -41.20 -11.47
CA GLY A 295 12.56 -42.34 -10.97
C GLY A 295 12.98 -43.68 -11.58
N LEU A 296 13.24 -43.71 -12.90
CA LEU A 296 13.72 -44.90 -13.59
C LEU A 296 15.21 -45.17 -13.31
N GLY A 297 16.05 -44.13 -13.22
CA GLY A 297 17.47 -44.30 -12.93
C GLY A 297 17.78 -44.82 -11.52
N LEU A 298 16.94 -44.49 -10.53
CA LEU A 298 17.07 -45.04 -9.18
C LEU A 298 16.47 -46.44 -9.03
N LYS A 299 15.58 -46.87 -9.94
CA LYS A 299 14.87 -48.16 -9.86
C LYS A 299 15.83 -49.33 -9.64
N ASP A 300 16.88 -49.40 -10.45
CA ASP A 300 17.83 -50.53 -10.42
C ASP A 300 18.74 -50.47 -9.19
N SER A 301 19.09 -49.26 -8.74
CA SER A 301 19.88 -49.07 -7.52
C SER A 301 19.12 -49.48 -6.26
N ILE A 302 17.83 -49.13 -6.17
CA ILE A 302 16.95 -49.52 -5.06
C ILE A 302 16.67 -51.02 -5.09
N ALA A 303 16.41 -51.59 -6.28
CA ALA A 303 16.18 -53.03 -6.44
C ALA A 303 17.39 -53.85 -5.98
N LYS A 304 18.62 -53.39 -6.27
CA LYS A 304 19.86 -54.06 -5.88
C LYS A 304 20.14 -53.98 -4.37
N VAL A 305 19.78 -52.87 -3.72
CA VAL A 305 19.89 -52.73 -2.25
C VAL A 305 18.82 -53.55 -1.54
N GLY A 306 17.59 -53.54 -2.04
CA GLY A 306 16.48 -54.33 -1.49
C GLY A 306 16.69 -55.85 -1.62
N GLY A 307 17.30 -56.30 -2.72
CA GLY A 307 17.67 -57.72 -2.90
C GLY A 307 18.68 -58.21 -1.86
N LYS A 308 19.72 -57.40 -1.59
CA LYS A 308 20.75 -57.72 -0.59
C LYS A 308 20.21 -57.78 0.84
N LEU A 309 19.21 -56.96 1.16
CA LEU A 309 18.54 -57.00 2.47
C LEU A 309 17.66 -58.24 2.65
N ARG A 310 17.04 -58.76 1.58
CA ARG A 310 16.21 -59.97 1.62
C ARG A 310 17.03 -61.25 1.73
N GLU A 311 18.22 -61.30 1.14
CA GLU A 311 19.14 -62.43 1.27
C GLU A 311 19.78 -62.51 2.67
N GLY A 312 20.00 -61.36 3.33
CA GLY A 312 20.56 -61.31 4.69
C GLY A 312 19.60 -61.70 5.82
N THR A 313 18.28 -61.70 5.59
CA THR A 313 17.25 -62.06 6.60
C THR A 313 16.71 -63.48 6.48
N GLY A 314 17.19 -64.26 5.50
CA GLY A 314 16.75 -65.65 5.25
C GLY A 314 17.62 -66.75 5.84
N GLN A 315 18.63 -66.42 6.65
CA GLN A 315 19.51 -67.39 7.33
C GLN A 315 19.45 -67.28 8.87
N GLY A 316 18.27 -66.99 9.42
CA GLY A 316 17.97 -67.10 10.86
C GLY A 316 17.12 -68.31 11.15
#